data_AF-A0A2W4K2P2-F1
#
_entry.id   AF-A0A2W4K2P2-F1
#
_cell.length_a   1.000
_cell.length_b   1.000
_cell.length_c   1.000
_cell.angle_alpha   90.00
_cell.angle_beta   90.00
_cell.angle_gamma   90.00
#
_symmetry.space_group_name_H-M   'P 1'
#
loop_
_entity.id
_entity.type
_entity.pdbx_description
1 polymer ?
#
loop_
_entity_poly.entity_id
_entity_poly.type
_entity_poly.pdbx_seq_one_letter_code
_entity_poly.pdbx_strand_id
1 'polypeptide(L)'
;MPSIAQCRRAAGFDILKAAILAALPALLISLNALNLTKCSSKFPGIPDMGLFRFYFHQGKLITPSVCQTEAGFFVDQGPLTVTSVKDSTKVRQAIVKAFVKGNNVIPTPDGSEAAGSIILERLVIDSWSKFEKDAVLYTVHLGGRYTTYHVTGRKDDGMWTMDESTTRKFDSNATYDTLAEAIIDDIRRQMLPKPESVKPMLLLQKIDP
;
A
#
# COMPACT_ATOMS: atom_id res chain seq x y z
N MET A 1 -53.37 -36.72 -36.58
CA MET A 1 -52.87 -35.34 -36.77
C MET A 1 -52.48 -34.75 -35.42
N PRO A 2 -51.18 -34.61 -35.15
CA PRO A 2 -50.61 -33.55 -34.32
C PRO A 2 -49.78 -32.57 -35.19
N SER A 3 -49.66 -31.32 -34.75
CA SER A 3 -49.18 -30.19 -35.55
C SER A 3 -47.67 -30.18 -35.83
N ILE A 4 -47.32 -29.90 -37.10
CA ILE A 4 -45.98 -29.64 -37.61
C ILE A 4 -45.55 -28.23 -37.16
N ALA A 5 -45.05 -28.07 -35.94
CA ALA A 5 -44.36 -26.85 -35.51
C ALA A 5 -43.61 -27.06 -34.18
N GLN A 6 -42.57 -27.88 -34.16
CA GLN A 6 -41.45 -27.77 -33.19
C GLN A 6 -40.33 -28.77 -33.51
N CYS A 7 -39.85 -28.69 -34.75
CA CYS A 7 -38.56 -29.23 -35.14
C CYS A 7 -37.68 -28.03 -35.52
N ARG A 8 -36.43 -28.01 -35.04
CA ARG A 8 -35.40 -26.94 -35.15
C ARG A 8 -35.36 -25.93 -34.00
N ARG A 9 -34.65 -26.29 -32.93
CA ARG A 9 -33.79 -25.37 -32.16
C ARG A 9 -32.85 -26.13 -31.20
N ALA A 10 -32.10 -27.09 -31.75
CA ALA A 10 -31.02 -27.78 -31.04
C ALA A 10 -29.85 -27.91 -32.03
N ALA A 11 -28.98 -26.89 -32.09
CA ALA A 11 -27.68 -26.90 -32.78
C ALA A 11 -26.99 -25.52 -32.84
N GLY A 12 -27.58 -24.44 -32.30
CA GLY A 12 -27.07 -23.08 -32.53
C GLY A 12 -26.40 -22.35 -31.35
N PHE A 13 -26.47 -22.89 -30.13
CA PHE A 13 -26.12 -22.11 -28.93
C PHE A 13 -24.82 -22.54 -28.23
N ASP A 14 -24.28 -23.72 -28.52
CA ASP A 14 -23.09 -24.25 -27.83
C ASP A 14 -21.76 -23.87 -28.50
N ILE A 15 -21.76 -23.52 -29.78
CA ILE A 15 -20.52 -23.16 -30.49
C ILE A 15 -20.08 -21.72 -30.14
N LEU A 16 -21.01 -20.83 -29.81
CA LEU A 16 -20.70 -19.43 -29.48
C LEU A 16 -20.11 -19.26 -28.06
N LYS A 17 -20.44 -20.15 -27.12
CA LYS A 17 -19.85 -20.15 -25.77
C LYS A 17 -18.42 -20.68 -25.73
N ALA A 18 -18.08 -21.65 -26.59
CA ALA A 18 -16.73 -22.22 -26.64
C ALA A 18 -15.69 -21.25 -27.24
N ALA A 19 -16.09 -20.41 -28.20
CA ALA A 19 -15.19 -19.44 -28.82
C ALA A 19 -14.86 -18.24 -27.90
N ILE A 20 -15.77 -17.84 -27.00
CA ILE A 20 -15.55 -16.70 -26.10
C ILE A 20 -14.62 -17.07 -24.93
N LEU A 21 -14.60 -18.33 -24.48
CA LEU A 21 -13.72 -18.75 -23.37
C LEU A 21 -12.24 -18.94 -23.76
N ALA A 22 -11.92 -19.13 -25.05
CA ALA A 22 -10.54 -19.37 -25.50
C ALA A 22 -9.72 -18.09 -25.76
N ALA A 23 -10.35 -16.92 -25.85
CA ALA A 23 -9.69 -15.65 -26.19
C ALA A 23 -9.38 -14.74 -24.98
N LEU A 24 -9.86 -15.10 -23.78
CA LEU A 24 -9.73 -14.29 -22.56
C LEU A 24 -8.33 -14.22 -21.91
N PRO A 25 -7.40 -15.19 -22.07
CA PRO A 25 -6.06 -15.02 -21.48
C PRO A 25 -5.17 -14.04 -22.27
N ALA A 26 -5.42 -13.84 -23.56
CA ALA A 26 -4.59 -12.97 -24.41
C ALA A 26 -4.99 -11.48 -24.30
N LEU A 27 -6.26 -11.18 -24.00
CA LEU A 27 -6.73 -9.80 -23.86
C LEU A 27 -6.43 -9.17 -22.49
N LEU A 28 -6.23 -9.97 -21.44
CA LEU A 28 -5.83 -9.44 -20.11
C LEU A 28 -4.36 -9.02 -20.03
N ILE A 29 -3.50 -9.53 -20.91
CA ILE A 29 -2.09 -9.10 -20.97
C ILE A 29 -1.97 -7.78 -21.75
N SER A 30 -2.83 -7.55 -22.75
CA SER A 30 -2.77 -6.36 -23.62
C SER A 30 -3.40 -5.09 -23.01
N LEU A 31 -4.40 -5.23 -22.12
CA LEU A 31 -5.03 -4.07 -21.45
C LEU A 31 -4.16 -3.43 -20.35
N ASN A 32 -3.12 -4.10 -19.86
CA ASN A 32 -2.12 -3.49 -18.97
C ASN A 32 -1.05 -2.67 -19.73
N ALA A 33 -0.98 -2.78 -21.06
CA ALA A 33 0.04 -2.12 -21.88
C ALA A 33 -0.44 -0.79 -22.52
N LEU A 34 -1.73 -0.48 -22.48
CA LEU A 34 -2.30 0.66 -23.22
C LEU A 34 -2.71 1.87 -22.36
N ASN A 35 -2.39 1.90 -21.07
CA ASN A 35 -2.60 3.06 -20.19
C ASN A 35 -1.28 3.74 -19.74
N LEU A 36 -0.25 3.69 -20.59
CA LEU A 36 1.01 4.41 -20.40
C LEU A 36 1.22 5.59 -21.36
N THR A 37 0.23 5.93 -22.18
CA THR A 37 0.34 7.03 -23.16
C THR A 37 -0.34 8.30 -22.67
N LYS A 38 0.34 8.98 -21.72
CA LYS A 38 0.47 10.44 -21.53
C LYS A 38 0.76 10.76 -20.04
N CYS A 39 1.95 10.39 -19.57
CA CYS A 39 2.60 11.18 -18.52
C CYS A 39 3.47 12.22 -19.23
N SER A 40 2.83 13.33 -19.59
CA SER A 40 3.52 14.55 -19.98
C SER A 40 3.76 15.38 -18.73
N SER A 41 4.99 15.38 -18.22
CA SER A 41 5.47 16.43 -17.34
C SER A 41 6.91 16.81 -17.70
N LYS A 42 7.07 17.45 -18.86
CA LYS A 42 8.17 18.43 -19.01
C LYS A 42 7.72 19.73 -18.36
N PHE A 43 7.86 19.81 -17.04
CA PHE A 43 8.08 21.09 -16.36
C PHE A 43 9.55 21.10 -15.89
N PRO A 44 10.42 21.89 -16.51
CA PRO A 44 11.78 22.04 -16.02
C PRO A 44 11.74 22.99 -14.81
N GLY A 45 11.99 22.48 -13.60
CA GLY A 45 12.35 23.40 -12.50
C GLY A 45 12.33 22.90 -11.07
N ILE A 46 11.50 21.92 -10.70
CA ILE A 46 11.46 21.39 -9.32
C ILE A 46 11.13 19.89 -9.42
N PRO A 47 11.97 18.97 -8.92
CA PRO A 47 11.60 17.56 -8.89
C PRO A 47 10.31 17.40 -8.09
N ASP A 48 9.30 16.79 -8.70
CA ASP A 48 8.00 16.51 -8.09
C ASP A 48 8.20 15.93 -6.69
N MET A 49 7.78 16.67 -5.67
CA MET A 49 7.86 16.21 -4.29
C MET A 49 6.83 15.10 -4.09
N GLY A 50 7.30 13.85 -4.12
CA GLY A 50 6.44 12.69 -3.93
C GLY A 50 6.23 12.38 -2.45
N LEU A 51 5.01 11.99 -2.07
CA LEU A 51 4.71 11.46 -0.74
C LEU A 51 4.09 10.08 -0.89
N PHE A 52 4.66 9.09 -0.22
CA PHE A 52 4.17 7.72 -0.22
C PHE A 52 3.92 7.28 1.21
N ARG A 53 2.84 6.52 1.39
CA ARG A 53 2.47 5.91 2.67
C ARG A 53 2.31 4.42 2.47
N PHE A 54 2.88 3.66 3.40
CA PHE A 54 2.68 2.23 3.47
C PHE A 54 2.32 1.86 4.90
N TYR A 55 1.39 0.94 5.08
CA TYR A 55 0.97 0.51 6.41
C TYR A 55 1.31 -0.95 6.60
N PHE A 56 2.01 -1.27 7.68
CA PHE A 56 2.17 -2.63 8.13
C PHE A 56 1.16 -2.92 9.23
N HIS A 57 0.32 -3.94 9.02
CA HIS A 57 -0.70 -4.35 9.98
C HIS A 57 -0.87 -5.86 9.93
N GLN A 58 -0.71 -6.54 11.07
CA GLN A 58 -0.93 -7.98 11.23
C GLN A 58 -0.25 -8.85 10.16
N GLY A 59 1.04 -8.60 9.87
CA GLY A 59 1.78 -9.40 8.89
C GLY A 59 1.42 -9.09 7.43
N LYS A 60 0.75 -7.97 7.15
CA LYS A 60 0.41 -7.52 5.80
C LYS A 60 0.94 -6.12 5.56
N LEU A 61 1.46 -5.89 4.37
CA LEU A 61 1.74 -4.56 3.84
C LEU A 61 0.52 -4.08 3.06
N ILE A 62 0.01 -2.91 3.45
CA ILE A 62 -1.07 -2.19 2.80
C ILE A 62 -0.44 -1.02 2.06
N THR A 63 -0.66 -0.98 0.75
CA THR A 63 -0.12 0.06 -0.13
C THR A 63 -1.30 0.76 -0.83
N PRO A 64 -1.77 1.91 -0.30
CA PRO A 64 -2.74 2.75 -1.00
C PRO A 64 -2.10 3.44 -2.21
N SER A 65 -2.95 3.99 -3.08
CA SER A 65 -2.49 5.00 -4.03
C SER A 65 -2.54 6.35 -3.34
N VAL A 66 -1.41 7.04 -3.21
CA VAL A 66 -1.40 8.39 -2.62
C VAL A 66 -1.55 9.42 -3.73
N CYS A 67 -2.53 10.30 -3.61
CA CYS A 67 -2.74 11.41 -4.54
C CYS A 67 -2.44 12.75 -3.86
N GLN A 68 -1.94 13.71 -4.63
CA GLN A 68 -1.81 15.10 -4.20
C GLN A 68 -3.09 15.85 -4.59
N THR A 69 -3.66 16.64 -3.70
CA THR A 69 -4.76 17.54 -4.05
C THR A 69 -4.22 18.81 -4.71
N GLU A 70 -5.06 19.52 -5.46
CA GLU A 70 -4.70 20.83 -6.03
C GLU A 70 -4.28 21.86 -4.95
N ALA A 71 -4.81 21.74 -3.73
CA ALA A 71 -4.39 22.54 -2.58
C ALA A 71 -3.07 22.07 -1.92
N GLY A 72 -2.44 21.02 -2.44
CA GLY A 72 -1.14 20.51 -2.00
C GLY A 72 -1.17 19.50 -0.85
N PHE A 73 -2.36 19.00 -0.46
CA PHE A 73 -2.48 17.95 0.56
C PHE A 73 -2.30 16.56 -0.05
N PHE A 74 -1.89 15.57 0.75
CA PHE A 74 -1.79 14.18 0.28
C PHE A 74 -2.86 13.32 0.92
N VAL A 75 -3.62 12.60 0.09
CA VAL A 75 -4.72 11.75 0.50
C VAL A 75 -4.55 10.32 -0.03
N ASP A 76 -4.88 9.37 0.82
CA ASP A 76 -4.88 7.95 0.46
C ASP A 76 -6.15 7.61 -0.33
N GLN A 77 -5.95 6.98 -1.49
CA GLN A 77 -6.99 6.69 -2.48
C GLN A 77 -6.89 5.26 -3.00
N GLY A 78 -7.94 4.84 -3.71
CA GLY A 78 -7.96 3.59 -4.46
C GLY A 78 -7.14 3.64 -5.74
N PRO A 79 -6.67 2.49 -6.26
CA PRO A 79 -6.76 1.16 -5.67
C PRO A 79 -5.77 0.97 -4.51
N LEU A 80 -6.18 0.15 -3.53
CA LEU A 80 -5.36 -0.29 -2.41
C LEU A 80 -4.94 -1.75 -2.61
N THR A 81 -3.65 -2.02 -2.40
CA THR A 81 -3.12 -3.40 -2.46
C THR A 81 -2.77 -3.88 -1.06
N VAL A 82 -3.06 -5.16 -0.79
CA VAL A 82 -2.73 -5.82 0.48
C VAL A 82 -1.87 -7.03 0.16
N THR A 83 -0.63 -7.01 0.65
CA THR A 83 0.38 -8.03 0.34
C THR A 83 0.85 -8.70 1.62
N SER A 84 0.89 -10.03 1.65
CA SER A 84 1.49 -10.76 2.77
C SER A 84 2.98 -10.46 2.85
N VAL A 85 3.49 -10.10 4.03
CA VAL A 85 4.92 -9.81 4.21
C VAL A 85 5.80 -11.06 4.12
N LYS A 86 5.20 -12.26 4.16
CA LYS A 86 5.89 -13.53 3.92
C LYS A 86 6.38 -13.64 2.47
N ASP A 87 5.81 -12.89 1.54
CA ASP A 87 6.20 -12.85 0.13
C ASP A 87 7.03 -11.58 -0.13
N SER A 88 8.32 -11.62 0.23
CA SER A 88 9.20 -10.46 0.12
C SER A 88 9.29 -9.91 -1.31
N THR A 89 9.19 -10.78 -2.31
CA THR A 89 9.21 -10.39 -3.73
C THR A 89 7.99 -9.54 -4.06
N LYS A 90 6.78 -9.96 -3.67
CA LYS A 90 5.57 -9.16 -3.90
C LYS A 90 5.55 -7.88 -3.10
N VAL A 91 6.07 -7.89 -1.87
CA VAL A 91 6.21 -6.67 -1.04
C VAL A 91 7.07 -5.64 -1.75
N ARG A 92 8.26 -6.07 -2.21
CA ARG A 92 9.19 -5.23 -2.96
C ARG A 92 8.55 -4.68 -4.23
N GLN A 93 7.89 -5.54 -5.01
CA GLN A 93 7.18 -5.12 -6.22
C GLN A 93 6.07 -4.11 -5.92
N ALA A 94 5.31 -4.28 -4.83
CA ALA A 94 4.25 -3.35 -4.44
C ALA A 94 4.81 -1.96 -4.10
N ILE A 95 5.91 -1.91 -3.33
CA ILE A 95 6.57 -0.65 -2.95
C ILE A 95 7.16 0.04 -4.18
N VAL A 96 7.93 -0.68 -5.00
CA VAL A 96 8.54 -0.11 -6.22
C VAL A 96 7.47 0.36 -7.20
N LYS A 97 6.39 -0.41 -7.36
CA LYS A 97 5.26 -0.02 -8.22
C LYS A 97 4.60 1.27 -7.73
N ALA A 98 4.47 1.47 -6.41
CA ALA A 98 3.94 2.72 -5.86
C ALA A 98 4.86 3.90 -6.23
N PHE A 99 6.17 3.76 -6.03
CA PHE A 99 7.14 4.81 -6.40
C PHE A 99 7.13 5.14 -7.89
N VAL A 100 7.09 4.13 -8.76
CA VAL A 100 7.04 4.32 -10.23
C VAL A 100 5.73 4.97 -10.66
N LYS A 101 4.61 4.64 -10.02
CA LYS A 101 3.30 5.25 -10.31
C LYS A 101 3.29 6.74 -9.98
N GLY A 102 4.01 7.15 -8.93
CA GLY A 102 4.02 8.53 -8.47
C GLY A 102 2.71 8.96 -7.81
N ASN A 103 2.59 10.25 -7.55
CA ASN A 103 1.39 10.86 -6.99
C ASN A 103 0.63 11.60 -8.09
N ASN A 104 -0.61 11.17 -8.36
CA ASN A 104 -1.49 11.90 -9.26
C ASN A 104 -2.06 13.13 -8.55
N VAL A 105 -2.24 14.22 -9.31
CA VAL A 105 -2.97 15.40 -8.82
C VAL A 105 -4.47 15.18 -9.00
N ILE A 106 -5.26 15.43 -7.96
CA ILE A 106 -6.73 15.35 -7.96
C ILE A 106 -7.36 16.64 -7.45
N PRO A 107 -8.62 16.94 -7.82
CA PRO A 107 -9.35 18.06 -7.24
C PRO A 107 -9.38 17.98 -5.72
N THR A 108 -9.30 19.14 -5.06
CA THR A 108 -9.43 19.18 -3.60
C THR A 108 -10.88 18.88 -3.22
N PRO A 109 -11.16 17.82 -2.44
CA PRO A 109 -12.53 17.50 -2.05
C PRO A 109 -13.15 18.65 -1.26
N ASP A 110 -14.45 18.86 -1.46
CA ASP A 110 -15.20 19.80 -0.63
C ASP A 110 -15.27 19.26 0.81
N GLY A 111 -15.18 20.13 1.81
CA GLY A 111 -15.11 19.74 3.23
C GLY A 111 -16.32 18.94 3.74
N SER A 112 -17.41 18.87 2.99
CA SER A 112 -18.58 18.02 3.27
C SER A 112 -18.37 16.55 2.88
N GLU A 113 -17.41 16.26 2.01
CA GLU A 113 -17.04 14.90 1.62
C GLU A 113 -15.99 14.36 2.59
N ALA A 114 -16.42 13.95 3.78
CA ALA A 114 -15.58 13.14 4.64
C ALA A 114 -15.29 11.82 3.90
N ALA A 115 -14.15 11.76 3.21
CA ALA A 115 -13.71 10.56 2.52
C ALA A 115 -13.60 9.44 3.57
N GLY A 116 -14.49 8.46 3.47
CA GLY A 116 -14.35 7.21 4.21
C GLY A 116 -12.95 6.66 4.01
N SER A 117 -12.38 6.05 5.06
CA SER A 117 -11.05 5.47 4.91
C SER A 117 -11.15 4.19 4.09
N ILE A 118 -10.72 4.26 2.84
CA ILE A 118 -10.59 3.10 1.96
C ILE A 118 -9.76 1.97 2.61
N ILE A 119 -8.83 2.32 3.52
CA ILE A 119 -8.05 1.36 4.29
C ILE A 119 -8.96 0.60 5.26
N LEU A 120 -9.76 1.31 6.06
CA LEU A 120 -10.67 0.69 7.03
C LEU A 120 -11.72 -0.17 6.35
N GLU A 121 -12.32 0.34 5.27
CA GLU A 121 -13.31 -0.39 4.47
C GLU A 121 -12.70 -1.67 3.89
N ARG A 122 -11.50 -1.59 3.30
CA ARG A 122 -10.85 -2.73 2.67
C ARG A 122 -10.42 -3.81 3.66
N LEU A 123 -10.09 -3.41 4.89
CA LEU A 123 -9.68 -4.29 5.99
C LEU A 123 -10.84 -4.73 6.87
N VAL A 124 -12.05 -4.19 6.66
CA VAL A 124 -13.24 -4.44 7.48
C VAL A 124 -12.97 -4.10 8.96
N ILE A 125 -12.36 -2.94 9.20
CA ILE A 125 -12.06 -2.41 10.53
C ILE A 125 -13.03 -1.27 10.83
N ASP A 126 -13.61 -1.31 12.02
CA ASP A 126 -14.66 -0.38 12.48
C ASP A 126 -14.15 1.04 12.79
N SER A 127 -12.86 1.21 13.09
CA SER A 127 -12.31 2.46 13.59
C SER A 127 -10.81 2.59 13.36
N TRP A 128 -10.36 3.82 13.11
CA TRP A 128 -8.93 4.16 13.05
C TRP A 128 -8.21 3.81 14.35
N SER A 129 -8.82 4.11 15.50
CA SER A 129 -8.24 3.79 16.80
C SER A 129 -7.90 2.31 16.98
N LYS A 130 -8.67 1.40 16.36
CA LYS A 130 -8.39 -0.05 16.39
C LYS A 130 -7.29 -0.41 15.41
N PHE A 131 -7.30 0.17 14.21
CA PHE A 131 -6.23 -0.03 13.23
C PHE A 131 -4.87 0.43 13.75
N GLU A 132 -4.79 1.65 14.28
CA GLU A 132 -3.56 2.30 14.76
C GLU A 132 -2.90 1.56 15.93
N LYS A 133 -3.64 0.77 16.71
CA LYS A 133 -3.06 -0.04 17.81
C LYS A 133 -2.01 -1.03 17.32
N ASP A 134 -2.29 -1.64 16.17
CA ASP A 134 -1.49 -2.74 15.64
C ASP A 134 -0.82 -2.37 14.30
N ALA A 135 -0.94 -1.11 13.88
CA ALA A 135 -0.41 -0.62 12.61
C ALA A 135 0.84 0.24 12.81
N VAL A 136 1.77 0.06 11.88
CA VAL A 136 2.94 0.90 11.69
C VAL A 136 2.82 1.59 10.34
N LEU A 137 2.95 2.91 10.33
CA LEU A 137 2.94 3.74 9.13
C LEU A 137 4.38 4.07 8.72
N TYR A 138 4.69 3.83 7.46
CA TYR A 138 5.91 4.21 6.78
C TYR A 138 5.60 5.36 5.85
N THR A 139 6.20 6.53 6.09
CA THR A 139 6.03 7.70 5.23
C THR A 139 7.33 8.02 4.54
N VAL A 140 7.28 8.15 3.22
CA VAL A 140 8.43 8.49 2.37
C VAL A 140 8.13 9.81 1.67
N HIS A 141 9.03 10.77 1.84
CA HIS A 141 9.05 12.01 1.08
C HIS A 141 10.21 11.96 0.09
N LEU A 142 9.89 11.92 -1.20
CA LEU A 142 10.86 12.11 -2.27
C LEU A 142 11.08 13.62 -2.42
N GLY A 143 12.21 14.11 -1.90
CA GLY A 143 12.59 15.51 -2.01
C GLY A 143 13.69 15.73 -3.05
N GLY A 144 13.80 16.96 -3.55
CA GLY A 144 14.78 17.27 -4.59
C GLY A 144 16.25 17.15 -4.16
N ARG A 145 16.53 17.29 -2.86
CA ARG A 145 17.89 17.16 -2.31
C ARG A 145 18.10 15.83 -1.59
N TYR A 146 17.09 15.37 -0.86
CA TYR A 146 17.13 14.13 -0.10
C TYR A 146 15.76 13.46 -0.16
N THR A 147 15.78 12.14 -0.16
CA THR A 147 14.60 11.36 0.19
C THR A 147 14.61 11.10 1.69
N THR A 148 13.54 11.46 2.38
CA THR A 148 13.38 11.17 3.81
C THR A 148 12.33 10.11 4.01
N TYR A 149 12.61 9.16 4.89
CA TYR A 149 11.70 8.10 5.28
C TYR A 149 11.62 8.07 6.80
N HIS A 150 10.41 7.99 7.36
CA HIS A 150 10.21 7.85 8.80
C HIS A 150 9.11 6.85 9.11
N VAL A 151 9.19 6.30 10.33
CA VAL A 151 8.27 5.30 10.85
C VAL A 151 7.44 5.92 11.96
N THR A 152 6.13 5.79 11.84
CA THR A 152 5.15 6.22 12.84
C THR A 152 4.42 5.00 13.35
N GLY A 153 4.29 4.89 14.68
CA GLY A 153 3.65 3.76 15.34
C GLY A 153 3.02 4.21 16.64
N ARG A 154 2.12 3.40 17.21
CA ARG A 154 1.48 3.75 18.48
C ARG A 154 2.49 3.50 19.59
N LYS A 155 2.80 4.55 20.35
CA LYS A 155 3.71 4.45 21.51
C LYS A 155 2.93 4.19 22.79
N ASP A 156 3.67 4.03 23.89
CA ASP A 156 3.11 3.77 25.23
C ASP A 156 2.22 4.92 25.72
N ASP A 157 2.39 6.13 25.17
CA ASP A 157 1.53 7.30 25.39
C ASP A 157 0.15 7.18 24.73
N GLY A 158 -0.07 6.11 23.96
CA GLY A 158 -1.31 5.84 23.26
C GLY A 158 -1.53 6.67 21.99
N MET A 159 -0.56 7.50 21.59
CA MET A 159 -0.61 8.38 20.43
C MET A 159 0.20 7.81 19.27
N TRP A 160 -0.19 8.15 18.04
CA TRP A 160 0.58 7.86 16.84
C TRP A 160 1.61 8.97 16.67
N THR A 161 2.84 8.72 17.12
CA THR A 161 3.91 9.72 17.13
C THR A 161 5.03 9.32 16.20
N MET A 162 5.56 10.32 15.49
CA MET A 162 6.78 10.17 14.73
C MET A 162 7.94 10.00 15.71
N ASP A 163 8.81 9.03 15.46
CA ASP A 163 10.07 8.94 16.16
C ASP A 163 11.18 9.50 15.28
N GLU A 164 11.69 10.69 15.61
CA GLU A 164 12.76 11.33 14.85
C GLU A 164 14.01 10.43 14.75
N SER A 165 14.26 9.57 15.75
CA SER A 165 15.37 8.62 15.72
C SER A 165 15.21 7.53 14.64
N THR A 166 13.99 7.31 14.16
CA THR A 166 13.69 6.36 13.07
C THR A 166 13.72 7.02 11.68
N THR A 167 13.96 8.34 11.61
CA THR A 167 14.05 9.04 10.34
C THR A 167 15.35 8.68 9.64
N ARG A 168 15.26 8.07 8.45
CA ARG A 168 16.39 7.80 7.57
C ARG A 168 16.39 8.80 6.42
N LYS A 169 17.58 9.25 6.05
CA LYS A 169 17.81 10.12 4.90
C LYS A 169 18.58 9.35 3.85
N PHE A 170 18.14 9.48 2.61
CA PHE A 170 18.77 8.93 1.43
C PHE A 170 19.14 10.06 0.49
N ASP A 171 20.18 9.86 -0.30
CA ASP A 171 20.50 10.73 -1.42
C ASP A 171 19.31 10.80 -2.39
N SER A 172 19.12 11.93 -3.06
CA SER A 172 18.04 12.08 -4.05
C SER A 172 18.16 11.09 -5.21
N ASN A 173 19.37 10.58 -5.50
CA ASN A 173 19.61 9.58 -6.55
C ASN A 173 19.46 8.13 -6.06
N ALA A 174 19.05 7.90 -4.81
CA ALA A 174 18.79 6.56 -4.31
C ALA A 174 17.73 5.87 -5.17
N THR A 175 18.01 4.63 -5.57
CA THR A 175 17.06 3.86 -6.39
C THR A 175 15.83 3.48 -5.58
N TYR A 176 14.68 3.35 -6.26
CA TYR A 176 13.45 2.86 -5.63
C TYR A 176 13.62 1.48 -5.00
N ASP A 177 14.49 0.64 -5.57
CA ASP A 177 14.88 -0.64 -4.98
C ASP A 177 15.59 -0.47 -3.63
N THR A 178 16.52 0.48 -3.52
CA THR A 178 17.22 0.77 -2.26
C THR A 178 16.26 1.24 -1.18
N LEU A 179 15.31 2.11 -1.56
CA LEU A 179 14.26 2.56 -0.65
C LEU A 179 13.33 1.41 -0.24
N ALA A 180 12.96 0.54 -1.18
CA ALA A 180 12.11 -0.60 -0.91
C ALA A 180 12.77 -1.61 0.05
N GLU A 181 14.05 -1.95 -0.17
CA GLU A 181 14.80 -2.83 0.74
C GLU A 181 14.88 -2.24 2.15
N ALA A 182 15.14 -0.93 2.26
CA ALA A 182 15.17 -0.25 3.55
C ALA A 182 13.86 -0.38 4.34
N ILE A 183 12.71 -0.23 3.66
CA ILE A 183 11.37 -0.40 4.26
C ILE A 183 11.11 -1.87 4.62
N ILE A 184 11.49 -2.80 3.75
CA ILE A 184 11.32 -4.24 3.99
C ILE A 184 12.13 -4.69 5.21
N ASP A 185 13.36 -4.20 5.36
CA ASP A 185 14.19 -4.50 6.52
C ASP A 185 13.56 -3.97 7.82
N ASP A 186 12.93 -2.80 7.78
CA ASP A 186 12.16 -2.29 8.93
C ASP A 186 10.93 -3.15 9.23
N ILE A 187 10.17 -3.56 8.22
CA ILE A 187 9.05 -4.48 8.39
C ILE A 187 9.52 -5.79 9.03
N ARG A 188 10.65 -6.35 8.57
CA ARG A 188 11.24 -7.57 9.16
C ARG A 188 11.59 -7.36 10.63
N ARG A 189 12.18 -6.21 10.99
CA ARG A 189 12.48 -5.87 12.39
C ARG A 189 11.23 -5.78 13.26
N GLN A 190 10.14 -5.23 12.74
CA GLN A 190 8.85 -5.16 13.44
C GLN A 190 8.20 -6.55 13.67
N MET A 191 8.55 -7.54 12.83
CA MET A 191 8.06 -8.91 12.99
C MET A 191 8.85 -9.74 14.00
N LEU A 192 10.05 -9.29 14.39
CA LEU A 192 10.81 -9.99 15.41
C LEU A 192 10.07 -9.88 16.74
N PRO A 193 10.08 -10.94 17.57
CA PRO A 193 9.58 -10.84 18.92
C PRO A 193 10.32 -9.68 19.60
N LYS A 194 9.56 -8.71 20.13
CA LYS A 194 10.17 -7.69 20.98
C LYS A 194 10.90 -8.44 22.10
N PRO A 195 12.17 -8.10 22.40
CA PRO A 195 12.85 -8.71 23.53
C PRO A 195 11.94 -8.48 24.73
N GLU A 196 11.41 -9.56 25.31
CA GLU A 196 10.62 -9.47 26.52
C GLU A 196 11.43 -8.63 27.49
N SER A 197 10.83 -7.57 28.03
CA SER A 197 11.44 -6.82 29.11
C SER A 197 11.75 -7.85 30.19
N VAL A 198 13.01 -8.27 30.29
CA VAL A 198 13.48 -9.17 31.32
C VAL A 198 13.18 -8.40 32.60
N LYS A 199 12.09 -8.77 33.29
CA LYS A 199 11.80 -8.23 34.62
C LYS A 199 13.10 -8.46 35.40
N PRO A 200 13.73 -7.43 35.98
CA PRO A 200 14.89 -7.64 36.82
C PRO A 200 14.44 -8.64 37.88
N MET A 201 14.98 -9.85 37.79
CA MET A 201 14.74 -10.90 38.76
C MET A 201 15.37 -10.36 40.04
N LEU A 202 14.53 -9.79 40.91
CA LEU A 202 14.92 -9.39 42.25
C LEU A 202 15.40 -10.66 42.95
N LEU A 203 16.70 -10.91 42.85
CA LEU A 203 17.44 -11.81 43.71
C LEU A 203 17.37 -11.21 45.11
N LEU A 204 16.27 -11.49 45.79
CA LEU A 204 16.19 -11.46 47.25
C LEU A 204 17.17 -12.52 47.74
N GLN A 205 18.45 -12.16 47.81
CA GLN A 205 19.39 -12.85 48.67
C GLN A 205 18.88 -12.63 50.10
N LYS A 206 18.16 -13.61 50.62
CA LYS A 206 18.00 -13.77 52.06
C LYS A 206 19.40 -13.96 52.63
N ILE A 207 19.91 -12.88 53.22
CA ILE A 207 20.99 -12.98 54.19
C ILE A 207 20.28 -13.34 55.48
N ASP A 208 20.22 -14.64 55.76
CA ASP A 208 19.84 -15.12 57.09
C ASP A 208 21.03 -14.86 58.06
N PRO A 209 20.75 -14.58 59.34
CA PRO A 209 21.58 -13.77 60.25
C PRO A 209 22.89 -14.41 60.74
#